data_AF-A0A2V8MMJ3-F1
#
_entry.id   AF-A0A2V8MMJ3-F1
#
_cell.length_a   1.000
_cell.length_b   1.000
_cell.length_c   1.000
_cell.angle_alpha   90.00
_cell.angle_beta   90.00
_cell.angle_gamma   90.00
#
_symmetry.space_group_name_H-M   'P 1'
#
loop_
_entity.id
_entity.type
_entity.pdbx_description
1 polymer ?
#
loop_
_entity_poly.entity_id
_entity_poly.type
_entity_poly.pdbx_seq_one_letter_code
_entity_poly.pdbx_strand_id
1 'polypeptide(L)'
;MRDRGPSDVSSIDGELFFQTSWCNGAPGRGLARLRSLQYLDDSQIRGEINIALKTTLASGFGRNDSLCHGDLGNLELLLHASQSFADPWWKAKTSRIGTIILDRTQRHGWCCGVPLGVETPGLMTGLSGIGYEFLRLAKPDQVPSILALAPPLGVR
;
A
#
# COMPACT_ATOMS: atom_id res chain seq x y z
N MET A 1 -26.60 -23.59 -5.60
CA MET A 1 -25.68 -22.49 -5.91
C MET A 1 -25.71 -21.56 -4.70
N ARG A 2 -24.72 -21.63 -3.80
CA ARG A 2 -24.72 -20.80 -2.58
C ARG A 2 -24.15 -19.44 -2.94
N ASP A 3 -24.98 -18.42 -2.78
CA ASP A 3 -24.64 -17.01 -2.94
C ASP A 3 -23.48 -16.68 -1.99
N ARG A 4 -22.32 -16.33 -2.55
CA ARG A 4 -21.17 -15.86 -1.78
C ARG A 4 -21.34 -14.36 -1.66
N GLY A 5 -21.73 -13.87 -0.48
CA GLY A 5 -21.68 -12.45 -0.16
C GLY A 5 -20.26 -11.89 -0.40
N PRO A 6 -20.12 -10.54 -0.51
CA PRO A 6 -18.85 -9.92 -0.86
C PRO A 6 -17.76 -10.36 0.13
N SER A 7 -16.70 -10.97 -0.39
CA SER A 7 -15.59 -11.62 0.34
C SER A 7 -14.76 -10.70 1.24
N ASP A 8 -15.13 -9.43 1.33
CA ASP A 8 -14.28 -8.32 1.78
C ASP A 8 -14.77 -7.72 3.11
N VAL A 9 -15.84 -8.31 3.67
CA VAL A 9 -16.58 -7.79 4.81
C VAL A 9 -16.51 -8.81 5.95
N SER A 10 -15.81 -8.44 7.03
CA SER A 10 -15.86 -9.18 8.29
C SER A 10 -16.64 -8.36 9.31
N SER A 11 -17.57 -8.98 10.04
CA SER A 11 -18.27 -8.33 11.14
C SER A 11 -17.69 -8.75 12.49
N ILE A 12 -17.46 -7.79 13.36
CA ILE A 12 -17.15 -8.00 14.78
C ILE A 12 -18.07 -7.05 15.55
N ASP A 13 -18.86 -7.59 16.48
CA ASP A 13 -19.84 -6.83 17.29
C ASP A 13 -20.84 -5.96 16.51
N GLY A 14 -21.17 -6.36 15.27
CA GLY A 14 -22.16 -5.66 14.43
C GLY A 14 -21.60 -4.52 13.58
N GLU A 15 -20.31 -4.19 13.70
CA GLU A 15 -19.63 -3.26 12.81
C GLU A 15 -19.03 -3.99 11.60
N LEU A 16 -19.24 -3.42 10.40
CA LEU A 16 -18.66 -3.93 9.16
C LEU A 16 -17.21 -3.45 9.04
N PHE A 17 -16.26 -4.38 9.15
CA PHE A 17 -14.86 -4.12 8.86
C PHE A 17 -14.56 -4.46 7.41
N PHE A 18 -14.15 -3.43 6.67
CA PHE A 18 -13.64 -3.57 5.32
C PHE A 18 -12.11 -3.70 5.36
N GLN A 19 -11.55 -4.62 4.58
CA GLN A 19 -10.10 -4.66 4.40
C GLN A 19 -9.61 -3.37 3.74
N THR A 20 -8.53 -2.82 4.29
CA THR A 20 -7.79 -1.70 3.71
C THR A 20 -6.40 -2.18 3.39
N SER A 21 -6.28 -2.94 2.29
CA SER A 21 -5.02 -3.51 1.79
C SER A 21 -4.83 -3.22 0.31
N TRP A 22 -3.60 -3.40 -0.18
CA TRP A 22 -3.31 -3.36 -1.62
C TRP A 22 -4.08 -4.46 -2.38
N CYS A 23 -4.04 -5.71 -1.91
CA CYS A 23 -4.71 -6.81 -2.61
C CYS A 23 -6.24 -6.71 -2.58
N ASN A 24 -6.81 -6.05 -1.56
CA ASN A 24 -8.25 -5.93 -1.39
C ASN A 24 -8.63 -4.69 -0.57
N GLY A 25 -8.76 -3.55 -1.24
CA GLY A 25 -9.25 -2.34 -0.58
C GLY A 25 -8.88 -1.04 -1.27
N ALA A 26 -9.08 0.04 -0.53
CA ALA A 26 -8.77 1.41 -0.98
C ALA A 26 -7.34 1.58 -1.52
N PRO A 27 -6.26 1.04 -0.90
CA PRO A 27 -4.90 1.23 -1.38
C PRO A 27 -4.69 0.73 -2.82
N GLY A 28 -5.08 -0.50 -3.13
CA GLY A 28 -4.92 -1.08 -4.47
C GLY A 28 -5.81 -0.43 -5.52
N ARG A 29 -7.09 -0.16 -5.16
CA ARG A 29 -8.03 0.53 -6.06
C ARG A 29 -7.56 1.96 -6.36
N GLY A 30 -7.10 2.68 -5.33
CA GLY A 30 -6.54 4.01 -5.47
C GLY A 30 -5.29 4.04 -6.34
N LEU A 31 -4.40 3.05 -6.19
CA LEU A 31 -3.19 2.95 -7.00
C LEU A 31 -3.54 2.71 -8.47
N ALA A 32 -4.47 1.78 -8.75
CA ALA A 32 -4.94 1.53 -10.11
C ALA A 32 -5.56 2.79 -10.74
N ARG A 33 -6.39 3.53 -10.00
CA ARG A 33 -7.03 4.78 -10.46
C ARG A 33 -6.03 5.90 -10.68
N LEU A 34 -5.08 6.06 -9.78
CA LEU A 34 -4.02 7.06 -9.91
C LEU A 34 -3.18 6.79 -11.17
N ARG A 35 -2.84 5.53 -11.43
CA ARG A 35 -2.09 5.12 -12.63
C ARG A 35 -2.89 5.27 -13.92
N SER A 36 -4.21 5.22 -13.85
CA SER A 36 -5.07 5.42 -15.03
C SER A 36 -5.26 6.87 -15.42
N LEU A 37 -4.83 7.86 -14.62
CA LEU A 37 -5.01 9.28 -14.93
C LEU A 37 -4.43 9.69 -16.29
N GLN A 38 -3.37 9.02 -16.76
CA GLN A 38 -2.81 9.29 -18.09
C GLN A 38 -3.74 8.89 -19.26
N TYR A 39 -4.77 8.07 -18.98
CA TYR A 39 -5.73 7.56 -19.96
C TYR A 39 -7.16 8.05 -19.69
N LEU A 40 -7.52 8.19 -18.42
CA LEU A 40 -8.85 8.60 -17.97
C LEU A 40 -8.71 9.53 -16.76
N ASP A 41 -8.93 10.83 -17.03
CA ASP A 41 -8.80 11.90 -16.06
C ASP A 41 -10.09 12.73 -15.96
N ASP A 42 -11.09 12.17 -15.28
CA ASP A 42 -12.35 12.85 -15.00
C ASP A 42 -12.56 13.11 -13.50
N SER A 43 -13.59 13.88 -13.18
CA SER A 43 -13.91 14.26 -11.80
C SER A 43 -14.29 13.07 -10.92
N GLN A 44 -14.86 12.01 -11.49
CA GLN A 44 -15.21 10.80 -10.77
C GLN A 44 -13.95 10.03 -10.37
N ILE A 45 -13.03 9.80 -11.31
CA ILE A 45 -11.75 9.12 -11.05
C ILE A 45 -10.92 9.89 -10.02
N ARG A 46 -10.83 11.22 -10.14
CA ARG A 46 -10.18 12.07 -9.14
C ARG A 46 -10.84 11.98 -7.76
N GLY A 47 -12.17 11.90 -7.72
CA GLY A 47 -12.94 11.67 -6.50
C GLY A 47 -12.61 10.32 -5.85
N GLU A 48 -12.59 9.25 -6.64
CA GLU A 48 -12.24 7.90 -6.17
C GLU A 48 -10.81 7.83 -5.63
N ILE A 49 -9.84 8.49 -6.28
CA ILE A 49 -8.46 8.59 -5.79
C ILE A 49 -8.41 9.29 -4.43
N ASN A 50 -9.11 10.42 -4.27
CA ASN A 50 -9.15 11.15 -3.01
C ASN A 50 -9.77 10.32 -1.88
N ILE A 51 -10.85 9.60 -2.16
CA ILE A 51 -11.47 8.66 -1.21
C ILE A 51 -10.46 7.59 -0.82
N ALA A 52 -9.80 6.96 -1.80
CA ALA A 52 -8.82 5.91 -1.54
C ALA A 52 -7.66 6.38 -0.66
N LEU A 53 -7.12 7.58 -0.93
CA LEU A 53 -6.04 8.18 -0.14
C LEU A 53 -6.48 8.48 1.30
N LYS A 54 -7.67 9.08 1.47
CA LYS A 54 -8.23 9.36 2.80
C LYS A 54 -8.48 8.09 3.61
N THR A 55 -9.07 7.07 2.99
CA THR A 55 -9.33 5.77 3.63
C THR A 55 -8.01 5.09 4.01
N THR A 56 -7.01 5.12 3.13
CA THR A 56 -5.69 4.54 3.40
C THR A 56 -5.01 5.24 4.58
N LEU A 57 -5.08 6.57 4.65
CA LEU A 57 -4.53 7.34 5.76
C LEU A 57 -5.26 7.09 7.09
N ALA A 58 -6.57 6.87 7.05
CA ALA A 58 -7.38 6.63 8.25
C ALA A 58 -7.20 5.21 8.81
N SER A 59 -7.10 4.20 7.93
CA SER A 59 -7.28 2.80 8.32
C SER A 59 -6.28 1.81 7.71
N GLY A 60 -5.28 2.30 6.97
CA GLY A 60 -4.36 1.45 6.19
C GLY A 60 -3.05 1.08 6.88
N PHE A 61 -2.81 1.48 8.14
CA PHE A 61 -1.50 1.28 8.78
C PHE A 61 -1.64 0.67 10.18
N GLY A 62 -0.60 -0.02 10.64
CA GLY A 62 -0.49 -0.56 11.99
C GLY A 62 -0.66 -2.09 12.08
N ARG A 63 -0.80 -2.81 10.97
CA ARG A 63 -1.14 -4.25 11.01
C ARG A 63 0.06 -5.19 10.91
N ASN A 64 0.82 -5.08 9.82
CA ASN A 64 2.02 -5.85 9.53
C ASN A 64 2.83 -5.08 8.47
N ASP A 65 4.04 -5.49 8.17
CA ASP A 65 4.96 -4.76 7.28
C ASP A 65 4.88 -5.23 5.81
N SER A 66 4.06 -6.22 5.47
CA SER A 66 4.11 -6.84 4.14
C SER A 66 3.56 -5.98 2.99
N LEU A 67 3.83 -6.41 1.75
CA LEU A 67 3.35 -5.76 0.53
C LEU A 67 1.90 -6.08 0.17
N CYS A 68 1.45 -7.32 0.39
CA CYS A 68 0.12 -7.75 -0.07
C CYS A 68 -1.01 -7.05 0.69
N HIS A 69 -0.88 -7.04 2.02
CA HIS A 69 -1.90 -6.56 2.96
C HIS A 69 -1.30 -5.98 4.24
N GLY A 70 -0.15 -5.32 4.09
CA GLY A 70 0.55 -4.63 5.17
C GLY A 70 0.79 -3.16 4.86
N ASP A 71 1.45 -2.53 5.82
CA ASP A 71 1.71 -1.09 5.88
C ASP A 71 2.54 -0.62 4.69
N LEU A 72 3.55 -1.39 4.28
CA LEU A 72 4.41 -1.05 3.14
C LEU A 72 3.67 -1.15 1.81
N GLY A 73 2.81 -2.15 1.64
CA GLY A 73 1.93 -2.23 0.47
C GLY A 73 0.96 -1.06 0.35
N ASN A 74 0.46 -0.57 1.48
CA ASN A 74 -0.44 0.56 1.53
C ASN A 74 0.29 1.90 1.37
N LEU A 75 1.53 1.99 1.84
CA LEU A 75 2.38 3.17 1.70
C LEU A 75 2.70 3.48 0.23
N GLU A 76 2.74 2.45 -0.63
CA GLU A 76 2.98 2.61 -2.06
C GLU A 76 1.97 3.56 -2.72
N LEU A 77 0.68 3.52 -2.34
CA LEU A 77 -0.31 4.49 -2.85
C LEU A 77 0.12 5.94 -2.55
N LEU A 78 0.64 6.20 -1.35
CA LEU A 78 1.09 7.53 -0.96
C LEU A 78 2.37 7.95 -1.70
N LEU A 79 3.27 6.99 -1.95
CA LEU A 79 4.47 7.23 -2.77
C LEU A 79 4.08 7.65 -4.19
N HIS A 80 3.16 6.94 -4.85
CA HIS A 80 2.69 7.35 -6.18
C HIS A 80 1.93 8.68 -6.15
N ALA A 81 1.15 8.97 -5.11
CA ALA A 81 0.50 10.27 -4.94
C ALA A 81 1.54 11.40 -4.85
N SER A 82 2.65 11.17 -4.14
CA SER A 82 3.75 12.13 -4.04
C SER A 82 4.50 12.38 -5.35
N GLN A 83 4.46 11.43 -6.29
CA GLN A 83 5.05 11.56 -7.62
C GLN A 83 4.08 12.16 -8.64
N SER A 84 2.77 11.98 -8.42
CA SER A 84 1.72 12.39 -9.36
C SER A 84 1.17 13.77 -9.07
N PHE A 85 1.18 14.21 -7.80
CA PHE A 85 0.65 15.51 -7.39
C PHE A 85 1.77 16.50 -7.07
N ALA A 86 1.60 17.74 -7.52
CA ALA A 86 2.47 18.87 -7.19
C ALA A 86 2.21 19.41 -5.75
N ASP A 87 1.99 18.51 -4.80
CA ASP A 87 1.75 18.84 -3.39
C ASP A 87 2.85 18.19 -2.51
N PRO A 88 3.75 19.01 -1.91
CA PRO A 88 4.84 18.53 -1.05
C PRO A 88 4.36 17.72 0.16
N TRP A 89 3.11 17.91 0.58
CA TRP A 89 2.53 17.23 1.72
C TRP A 89 2.60 15.71 1.57
N TRP A 90 2.33 15.16 0.37
CA TRP A 90 2.38 13.72 0.12
C TRP A 90 3.78 13.15 0.31
N LYS A 91 4.82 13.85 -0.15
CA LYS A 91 6.21 13.42 0.03
C LYS A 91 6.59 13.40 1.50
N ALA A 92 6.26 14.47 2.23
CA ALA A 92 6.52 14.57 3.66
C ALA A 92 5.76 13.50 4.46
N LYS A 93 4.48 13.28 4.12
CA LYS A 93 3.62 12.29 4.77
C LYS A 93 4.11 10.86 4.53
N THR A 94 4.45 10.51 3.30
CA THR A 94 5.01 9.20 2.92
C THR A 94 6.30 8.93 3.68
N SER A 95 7.22 9.90 3.70
CA SER A 95 8.50 9.78 4.42
C SER A 95 8.30 9.59 5.92
N ARG A 96 7.36 10.35 6.53
CA ARG A 96 7.03 10.22 7.94
C ARG A 96 6.47 8.84 8.28
N ILE A 97 5.53 8.32 7.48
CA ILE A 97 4.94 7.00 7.73
C ILE A 97 6.00 5.91 7.55
N GLY A 98 6.82 5.98 6.49
CA GLY A 98 7.93 5.04 6.29
C GLY A 98 8.91 5.03 7.46
N THR A 99 9.23 6.21 8.04
CA THR A 99 10.07 6.32 9.23
C THR A 99 9.39 5.66 10.45
N ILE A 100 8.10 5.90 10.68
CA ILE A 100 7.35 5.27 11.78
C ILE A 100 7.37 3.74 11.67
N ILE A 101 7.21 3.20 10.46
CA ILE A 101 7.27 1.75 10.22
C ILE A 101 8.68 1.24 10.55
N LEU A 102 9.73 1.90 10.04
CA LEU A 102 11.12 1.50 10.29
C LEU A 102 11.48 1.57 11.79
N ASP A 103 11.08 2.63 12.49
CA ASP A 103 11.32 2.78 13.93
C ASP A 103 10.57 1.73 14.75
N ARG A 104 9.39 1.29 14.29
CA ARG A 104 8.65 0.19 14.92
C ARG A 104 9.41 -1.12 14.76
N THR A 105 9.90 -1.41 13.56
CA THR A 105 10.56 -2.69 13.27
C THR A 105 11.93 -2.80 13.93
N GLN A 106 12.65 -1.69 14.09
CA GLN A 106 13.88 -1.66 14.89
C GLN A 106 13.66 -2.02 16.37
N ARG A 107 12.48 -1.71 16.92
CA ARG A 107 12.14 -1.99 18.34
C ARG A 107 11.51 -3.36 18.55
N HIS A 108 10.77 -3.87 17.58
CA HIS A 108 9.91 -5.04 17.75
C HIS A 108 10.20 -6.19 16.77
N GLY A 109 11.18 -6.04 15.88
CA GLY A 109 11.41 -6.95 14.76
C GLY A 109 10.43 -6.73 13.61
N TRP A 110 10.58 -7.51 12.54
CA TRP A 110 9.70 -7.44 11.37
C TRP A 110 8.42 -8.25 11.60
N CYS A 111 7.27 -7.67 11.28
CA CYS A 111 5.98 -8.33 11.32
C CYS A 111 5.55 -8.70 9.89
N CYS A 112 5.71 -9.96 9.50
CA CYS A 112 5.33 -10.42 8.17
C CYS A 112 3.81 -10.63 8.03
N GLY A 113 3.30 -10.63 6.80
CA GLY A 113 1.89 -10.79 6.47
C GLY A 113 1.39 -12.23 6.53
N VAL A 114 1.95 -13.05 7.40
CA VAL A 114 1.60 -14.47 7.60
C VAL A 114 0.95 -14.67 8.98
N PRO A 115 0.25 -15.79 9.23
CA PRO A 115 -0.23 -16.10 10.57
C PRO A 115 0.88 -15.96 11.61
N LEU A 116 0.55 -15.38 12.77
CA LEU A 116 1.48 -15.08 13.88
C LEU A 116 2.55 -14.02 13.59
N GLY A 117 2.56 -13.40 12.40
CA GLY A 117 3.47 -12.30 12.09
C GLY A 117 4.95 -12.68 11.96
N VAL A 118 5.26 -13.98 11.93
CA VAL A 118 6.64 -14.49 11.97
C VAL A 118 7.41 -14.18 10.70
N GLU A 119 8.72 -13.93 10.84
CA GLU A 119 9.59 -13.63 9.71
C GLU A 119 9.61 -14.78 8.69
N THR A 120 9.37 -14.43 7.41
CA THR A 120 9.42 -15.38 6.29
C THR A 120 10.12 -14.72 5.10
N PRO A 121 10.81 -15.47 4.22
CA PRO A 121 11.58 -14.89 3.12
C PRO A 121 10.72 -14.39 1.94
N GLY A 122 9.38 -14.48 2.01
CA GLY A 122 8.49 -14.21 0.88
C GLY A 122 8.53 -12.77 0.36
N LEU A 123 8.18 -12.59 -0.93
CA LEU A 123 8.05 -11.25 -1.52
C LEU A 123 6.77 -10.55 -1.03
N MET A 124 5.60 -11.13 -1.30
CA MET A 124 4.34 -10.44 -1.04
C MET A 124 3.99 -10.36 0.46
N THR A 125 4.41 -11.34 1.25
CA THR A 125 4.02 -11.48 2.66
C THR A 125 5.21 -11.47 3.62
N GLY A 126 6.44 -11.28 3.14
CA GLY A 126 7.65 -11.51 3.92
C GLY A 126 8.75 -10.46 3.76
N LEU A 127 9.93 -10.79 4.32
CA LEU A 127 11.12 -9.94 4.42
C LEU A 127 11.62 -9.43 3.06
N SER A 128 11.53 -10.23 2.01
CA SER A 128 12.01 -9.81 0.69
C SER A 128 11.21 -8.62 0.15
N GLY A 129 9.89 -8.60 0.34
CA GLY A 129 9.07 -7.45 -0.04
C GLY A 129 9.24 -6.26 0.88
N ILE A 130 9.43 -6.51 2.17
CA ILE A 130 9.70 -5.46 3.15
C ILE A 130 10.98 -4.70 2.75
N GLY A 131 12.08 -5.44 2.52
CA GLY A 131 13.34 -4.86 2.06
C GLY A 131 13.20 -4.17 0.71
N TYR A 132 12.47 -4.77 -0.23
CA TYR A 132 12.22 -4.17 -1.54
C TYR A 132 11.52 -2.81 -1.43
N GLU A 133 10.47 -2.70 -0.62
CA GLU A 133 9.72 -1.45 -0.49
C GLU A 133 10.53 -0.35 0.19
N PHE A 134 11.37 -0.69 1.18
CA PHE A 134 12.29 0.30 1.75
C PHE A 134 13.33 0.80 0.74
N LEU A 135 13.90 -0.09 -0.08
CA LEU A 135 14.77 0.31 -1.18
C LEU A 135 14.02 1.23 -2.15
N ARG A 136 12.76 0.92 -2.44
CA ARG A 136 11.90 1.74 -3.28
C ARG A 136 11.61 3.11 -2.69
N LEU A 137 11.25 3.20 -1.42
CA LEU A 137 11.05 4.48 -0.73
C LEU A 137 12.32 5.34 -0.75
N ALA A 138 13.50 4.71 -0.62
CA ALA A 138 14.78 5.41 -0.63
C ALA A 138 15.20 5.87 -2.05
N LYS A 139 14.86 5.09 -3.08
CA LYS A 139 15.27 5.33 -4.48
C LYS A 139 14.10 5.07 -5.45
N PRO A 140 13.03 5.87 -5.39
CA PRO A 140 11.78 5.58 -6.12
C PRO A 140 11.92 5.67 -7.64
N ASP A 141 12.98 6.31 -8.14
CA ASP A 141 13.31 6.43 -9.56
C ASP A 141 14.26 5.32 -10.05
N GLN A 142 14.81 4.49 -9.15
CA GLN A 142 15.74 3.40 -9.48
C GLN A 142 15.18 2.01 -9.16
N VAL A 143 14.15 1.95 -8.32
CA VAL A 143 13.49 0.70 -7.93
C VAL A 143 12.06 0.71 -8.45
N PRO A 144 11.73 -0.16 -9.42
CA PRO A 144 10.38 -0.27 -9.98
C PRO A 144 9.31 -0.50 -8.91
N SER A 145 8.08 -0.09 -9.20
CA SER A 145 6.93 -0.47 -8.40
C SER A 145 6.43 -1.86 -8.79
N ILE A 146 6.63 -2.86 -7.93
CA ILE A 146 6.04 -4.19 -8.15
C ILE A 146 4.51 -4.11 -8.07
N LEU A 147 3.99 -3.32 -7.14
CA LEU A 147 2.55 -3.21 -6.86
C LEU A 147 1.77 -2.42 -7.91
N ALA A 148 2.46 -1.62 -8.74
CA ALA A 148 1.91 -1.00 -9.95
C ALA A 148 2.31 -1.74 -11.23
N LEU A 149 2.88 -2.96 -11.12
CA LEU A 149 3.34 -3.78 -12.23
C LEU A 149 4.29 -3.03 -13.18
N ALA A 150 5.15 -2.18 -12.63
CA ALA A 150 6.13 -1.43 -13.40
C ALA A 150 7.17 -2.40 -14.00
N PRO A 151 7.58 -2.19 -15.26
CA PRO A 151 8.61 -3.01 -15.87
C PRO A 151 9.96 -2.77 -15.18
N PRO A 152 10.92 -3.70 -15.33
CA PRO A 152 12.31 -3.45 -14.96
C PRO A 152 12.82 -2.18 -15.64
N LEU A 153 13.59 -1.37 -14.92
CA LEU A 153 14.32 -0.28 -15.56
C LEU A 153 15.39 -0.89 -16.46
N GLY A 154 15.46 -0.43 -17.71
CA GLY A 154 16.47 -0.91 -18.65
C GLY A 154 17.86 -0.71 -18.08
N VAL A 155 18.69 -1.75 -18.13
CA VAL A 155 20.13 -1.65 -17.88
C VAL A 155 20.69 -0.79 -19.01
N ARG A 156 21.14 0.42 -18.69
CA ARG A 156 21.93 1.23 -19.62
C ARG A 156 23.34 0.68 -19.69
#